data_AF-A0A7M4AV50-F1
#
_entry.id   AF-A0A7M4AV50-F1
#
_cell.length_a   1.000
_cell.length_b   1.000
_cell.length_c   1.000
_cell.angle_alpha   90.00
_cell.angle_beta   90.00
_cell.angle_gamma   90.00
#
_symmetry.space_group_name_H-M   'P 1'
#
loop_
_entity.id
_entity.type
_entity.pdbx_description
1 polymer ?
#
loop_
_entity_poly.entity_id
_entity_poly.type
_entity_poly.pdbx_seq_one_letter_code
_entity_poly.pdbx_strand_id
1 'polypeptide(L)' 'MSQQRHVLSIQGMTCGGCSGRVERVLNQTQGVLKATISHETNDGVIITDSTLSSQQVVA' A
#
# COMPACT_ATOMS: atom_id res chain seq x y z
N MET A 1 14.57 12.63 -9.26
CA MET A 1 13.48 12.25 -8.33
C MET A 1 13.28 10.75 -8.46
N SER A 2 13.62 9.98 -7.42
CA SER A 2 13.66 8.52 -7.46
C SER A 2 12.47 7.98 -6.67
N GLN A 3 11.41 7.60 -7.38
CA GLN A 3 10.21 6.99 -6.80
C GLN A 3 10.45 5.48 -6.66
N GLN A 4 10.11 4.89 -5.52
CA GLN A 4 10.17 3.44 -5.31
C GLN A 4 8.78 2.84 -5.42
N ARG A 5 8.68 1.74 -6.18
CA ARG A 5 7.47 0.93 -6.31
C ARG A 5 7.58 -0.28 -5.39
N HIS A 6 6.65 -0.41 -4.47
CA HIS A 6 6.50 -1.54 -3.57
C HIS A 6 5.26 -2.34 -3.98
N VAL A 7 5.41 -3.65 -4.15
CA VAL A 7 4.30 -4.58 -4.39
C VAL A 7 4.14 -5.41 -3.13
N LEU A 8 2.91 -5.47 -2.63
CA LEU A 8 2.53 -6.11 -1.37
C LEU A 8 1.46 -7.13 -1.67
N SER A 9 1.72 -8.40 -1.39
CA SER A 9 0.69 -9.43 -1.45
C SER A 9 0.02 -9.51 -0.08
N ILE A 10 -1.27 -9.19 -0.03
CA ILE A 10 -2.03 -9.12 1.22
C ILE A 10 -2.86 -10.39 1.30
N GLN A 11 -2.37 -11.38 2.02
CA GLN A 11 -3.16 -12.56 2.35
C GLN A 11 -4.24 -12.18 3.38
N GLY A 12 -5.49 -12.50 3.08
CA GLY A 12 -6.60 -12.36 4.03
C GLY A 12 -7.44 -11.08 3.90
N MET A 13 -7.35 -10.33 2.78
CA MET A 13 -8.36 -9.30 2.44
C MET A 13 -9.72 -9.97 2.19
N THR A 14 -10.43 -10.28 3.27
CA THR A 14 -11.65 -11.09 3.26
C THR A 14 -12.90 -10.31 2.87
N CYS A 15 -12.79 -8.99 2.68
CA CYS A 15 -13.90 -8.12 2.32
C CYS A 15 -13.40 -6.86 1.60
N GLY A 16 -14.09 -6.42 0.55
CA GLY A 16 -13.79 -5.17 -0.18
C GLY A 16 -13.82 -3.90 0.71
N GLY A 17 -14.41 -3.98 1.91
CA GLY A 17 -14.31 -2.93 2.92
C GLY A 17 -12.91 -2.79 3.54
N CYS A 18 -12.12 -3.87 3.59
CA CYS A 18 -10.76 -3.86 4.13
C CYS A 18 -9.77 -3.19 3.16
N SER A 19 -9.86 -3.48 1.86
CA SER A 19 -8.98 -2.90 0.84
C SER A 19 -9.12 -1.37 0.76
N GLY A 20 -10.36 -0.85 0.78
CA GLY A 20 -10.59 0.58 0.74
C GLY A 20 -10.08 1.31 2.00
N ARG A 21 -10.15 0.67 3.17
CA ARG A 21 -9.59 1.24 4.41
C ARG A 21 -8.06 1.31 4.35
N VAL A 22 -7.42 0.24 3.91
CA VAL A 22 -5.95 0.15 3.77
C VAL A 22 -5.45 1.16 2.74
N GLU A 23 -6.08 1.24 1.56
CA GLU A 23 -5.72 2.22 0.53
C GLU A 23 -5.80 3.66 1.04
N ARG A 24 -6.84 3.99 1.80
CA ARG A 24 -7.04 5.33 2.34
C ARG A 24 -5.99 5.69 3.40
N VAL A 25 -5.66 4.76 4.29
CA VAL A 25 -4.62 4.96 5.31
C VAL A 25 -3.24 5.10 4.67
N LEU A 26 -2.94 4.29 3.65
CA LEU A 26 -1.67 4.36 2.92
C LEU A 26 -1.54 5.67 2.14
N ASN A 27 -2.59 6.12 1.44
CA ASN A 27 -2.57 7.42 0.76
C ASN A 27 -2.50 8.61 1.74
N GLN A 28 -2.94 8.44 2.98
CA GLN A 28 -2.78 9.44 4.05
C GLN A 28 -1.40 9.37 4.73
N THR A 29 -0.61 8.31 4.47
CA THR A 29 0.70 8.14 5.09
C THR A 29 1.71 9.07 4.44
N GLN A 30 2.37 9.88 5.26
CA GLN A 30 3.32 10.88 4.79
C GLN A 30 4.54 10.22 4.14
N GLY A 31 4.73 10.47 2.83
CA GLY A 31 5.77 9.89 1.98
C GLY A 31 5.26 8.84 0.98
N VAL A 32 3.97 8.49 1.03
CA VAL A 32 3.28 7.77 -0.04
C VAL A 32 2.82 8.76 -1.10
N LEU A 33 3.31 8.59 -2.33
CA LEU A 33 2.87 9.36 -3.50
C LEU A 33 1.58 8.80 -4.07
N LYS A 34 1.45 7.47 -4.05
CA LYS A 34 0.27 6.77 -4.57
C LYS A 34 0.16 5.39 -3.94
N ALA A 35 -1.00 5.05 -3.41
CA ALA A 35 -1.34 3.68 -3.04
C ALA A 35 -2.54 3.20 -3.84
N THR A 36 -2.46 1.96 -4.33
CA THR A 36 -3.53 1.26 -5.05
C THR A 36 -3.65 -0.13 -4.49
N ILE A 37 -4.82 -0.49 -3.95
CA ILE A 37 -5.07 -1.82 -3.39
C ILE A 37 -6.11 -2.55 -4.22
N SER A 38 -5.80 -3.78 -4.63
CA SER A 38 -6.71 -4.63 -5.38
C SER A 38 -7.09 -5.86 -4.56
N HIS A 39 -8.33 -5.89 -4.09
CA HIS A 39 -8.89 -7.06 -3.41
C HIS A 39 -9.17 -8.21 -4.39
N GLU A 40 -9.35 -7.92 -5.68
CA GLU A 40 -9.57 -8.94 -6.72
C GLU A 40 -8.33 -9.80 -6.93
N THR A 41 -7.14 -9.19 -6.93
CA THR A 41 -5.87 -9.91 -7.11
C THR A 41 -5.17 -10.25 -5.79
N ASN A 42 -5.71 -9.81 -4.65
CA ASN A 42 -5.07 -9.90 -3.33
C ASN A 42 -3.70 -9.21 -3.26
N ASP A 43 -3.49 -8.18 -4.09
CA ASP A 43 -2.23 -7.45 -4.19
C ASP A 43 -2.45 -5.95 -4.06
N GLY A 44 -1.44 -5.27 -3.50
CA GLY A 44 -1.37 -3.83 -3.35
C GLY A 44 -0.08 -3.27 -3.95
N VAL A 45 -0.17 -2.13 -4.61
CA VAL A 45 0.99 -1.41 -5.15
C VAL A 45 1.06 -0.03 -4.53
N ILE A 46 2.22 0.30 -3.96
CA ILE A 46 2.48 1.60 -3.33
C ILE A 46 3.69 2.24 -4.02
N ILE A 47 3.57 3.51 -4.34
CA ILE A 47 4.64 4.36 -4.83
C ILE A 47 4.99 5.33 -3.72
N THR A 48 6.25 5.35 -3.31
CA THR A 48 6.78 6.26 -2.30
C THR A 48 7.95 7.05 -2.89
N ASP A 49 8.21 8.22 -2.34
CA ASP A 49 9.52 8.82 -2.49
C ASP A 49 10.51 8.04 -1.60
N SER A 50 11.73 7.82 -2.10
CA SER A 50 12.79 6.95 -1.55
C SER A 50 13.25 7.24 -0.10
N THR A 51 12.52 8.03 0.67
CA THR A 51 12.78 8.39 2.08
C THR A 51 12.08 7.49 3.09
N LEU A 52 11.22 6.56 2.67
CA LEU A 52 10.49 5.66 3.56
C LEU A 52 11.06 4.22 3.54
N SER A 53 11.66 3.82 4.67
CA SER A 53 12.16 2.47 4.91
C SER A 53 11.01 1.47 5.08
N SER A 54 11.15 0.30 4.45
CA SER A 54 10.18 -0.79 4.31
C SER A 54 9.66 -1.42 5.62
N GLN A 55 9.96 -0.87 6.79
CA GLN A 55 9.62 -1.43 8.11
C GLN A 55 8.18 -1.22 8.56
N GLN A 56 7.36 -0.49 7.80
CA GLN A 56 6.03 -0.06 8.28
C GLN A 56 4.85 -0.84 7.70
N VAL A 57 5.11 -1.91 6.92
CA VAL A 57 4.04 -2.59 6.15
C VAL A 57 3.60 -3.93 6.74
N VAL A 58 4.25 -4.44 7.78
CA VAL A 58 3.81 -5.68 8.45
C VAL A 58 3.76 -5.47 9.96
N ALA A 59 2.56 -5.23 10.47
CA ALA A 59 2.17 -5.53 11.85
C ALA A 59 0.76 -6.11 11.82
#